data_AF-A0A7J6A1J3-F1
#
_entry.id   AF-A0A7J6A1J3-F1
#
_cell.length_a   1.000
_cell.length_b   1.000
_cell.length_c   1.000
_cell.angle_alpha   90.00
_cell.angle_beta   90.00
_cell.angle_gamma   90.00
#
_symmetry.space_group_name_H-M   'P 1'
#
loop_
_entity.id
_entity.type
_entity.pdbx_description
1 polymer ?
#
loop_
_entity_poly.entity_id
_entity_poly.type
_entity_poly.pdbx_seq_one_letter_code
_entity_poly.pdbx_strand_id
1 'polypeptide(L)'
;MWKYPAGFVYFFTALYYITDQGLNIRLAQYLFASFYLITLLLVFRIYHRTKKVPPYVFFFVCCASYRIHSIFVLRLFNDPVAMMLLFGAVNLILDAHWTLGCALYSLAVSVKMNVMLFAPGLLFILLSEFGLMKTLPKLTLCAIIQLMLGLPFLLVNPVGYMSRAFDLGRQFLFKWTVNWRFLPEDIFLSRYFHLALLSAHLTTLICFALRKWKRSGSSAWALLKDPSERKPIMHKLTADHIFLF
;
A
#
# COMPACT_ATOMS: atom_id res chain seq x y z
N MET A 1 -21.15 2.02 15.45
CA MET A 1 -20.58 0.72 15.03
C MET A 1 -19.58 0.95 13.90
N TRP A 2 -18.29 0.81 14.17
CA TRP A 2 -17.20 1.26 13.28
C TRP A 2 -17.00 0.31 12.09
N LYS A 3 -16.87 0.86 10.86
CA LYS A 3 -16.62 0.11 9.61
C LYS A 3 -15.12 0.11 9.23
N TYR A 4 -14.24 -0.05 10.21
CA TYR A 4 -12.79 0.03 10.01
C TYR A 4 -12.08 -1.10 10.79
N PRO A 5 -10.91 -1.59 10.31
CA PRO A 5 -10.19 -2.66 10.99
C PRO A 5 -9.62 -2.19 12.34
N ALA A 6 -9.23 -3.15 13.18
CA ALA A 6 -8.85 -2.88 14.57
C ALA A 6 -7.72 -1.85 14.76
N GLY A 7 -6.75 -1.81 13.83
CA GLY A 7 -5.63 -0.87 13.89
C GLY A 7 -6.07 0.59 13.85
N PHE A 8 -7.14 0.89 13.11
CA PHE A 8 -7.76 2.22 13.13
C PHE A 8 -8.26 2.60 14.53
N VAL A 9 -8.92 1.66 15.22
CA VAL A 9 -9.49 1.92 16.55
C VAL A 9 -8.39 2.28 17.53
N TYR A 10 -7.33 1.47 17.62
CA TYR A 10 -6.22 1.74 18.54
C TYR A 10 -5.53 3.07 18.25
N PHE A 11 -5.32 3.38 16.98
CA PHE A 11 -4.66 4.61 16.58
C PHE A 11 -5.48 5.86 16.96
N PHE A 12 -6.79 5.83 16.68
CA PHE A 12 -7.67 6.96 17.02
C PHE A 12 -7.96 7.06 18.52
N THR A 13 -7.94 5.94 19.25
CA THR A 13 -7.98 5.96 20.72
C THR A 13 -6.74 6.63 21.29
N ALA A 14 -5.54 6.33 20.78
CA ALA A 14 -4.31 7.01 21.21
C ALA A 14 -4.39 8.52 20.92
N LEU A 15 -4.82 8.91 19.71
CA LEU A 15 -5.07 10.31 19.35
C LEU A 15 -6.08 10.99 20.27
N TYR A 16 -7.16 10.32 20.62
CA TYR A 16 -8.20 10.84 21.50
C TYR A 16 -7.64 11.20 22.88
N TYR A 17 -6.82 10.33 23.46
CA TYR A 17 -6.16 10.61 24.74
C TYR A 17 -5.11 11.73 24.63
N ILE A 18 -4.35 11.78 23.53
CA ILE A 18 -3.35 12.83 23.31
C ILE A 18 -4.00 14.21 23.10
N THR A 19 -5.22 14.26 22.56
CA THR A 19 -5.92 15.50 22.21
C THR A 19 -6.87 15.98 23.32
N ASP A 20 -6.61 15.59 24.58
CA ASP A 20 -7.48 15.87 25.73
C ASP A 20 -8.95 15.53 25.44
N GLN A 21 -9.21 14.28 25.09
CA GLN A 21 -10.55 13.80 24.75
C GLN A 21 -11.17 14.49 23.52
N GLY A 22 -10.33 15.02 22.63
CA GLY A 22 -10.75 15.66 21.38
C GLY A 22 -11.08 17.16 21.50
N LEU A 23 -10.82 17.78 22.64
CA LEU A 23 -11.04 19.23 22.84
C LEU A 23 -10.02 20.07 22.07
N ASN A 24 -8.80 19.55 21.89
CA ASN A 24 -7.67 20.30 21.31
C ASN A 24 -7.47 20.09 19.80
N ILE A 25 -8.41 20.58 18.97
CA ILE A 25 -8.36 20.44 17.51
C ILE A 25 -7.04 20.95 16.89
N ARG A 26 -6.47 22.03 17.43
CA ARG A 26 -5.19 22.60 16.96
C ARG A 26 -4.02 21.62 17.16
N LEU A 27 -3.98 20.90 18.27
CA LEU A 27 -2.96 19.90 18.53
C LEU A 27 -3.08 18.73 17.54
N ALA A 28 -4.30 18.29 17.27
CA ALA A 28 -4.55 17.26 16.26
C ALA A 28 -4.11 17.72 14.86
N GLN A 29 -4.37 18.98 14.49
CA GLN A 29 -3.90 19.54 13.21
C GLN A 29 -2.37 19.56 13.10
N TYR A 30 -1.65 19.94 14.16
CA TYR A 30 -0.18 19.90 14.16
C TYR A 30 0.36 18.48 14.04
N LEU A 31 -0.30 17.52 14.69
CA LEU A 31 0.10 16.12 14.61
C LEU A 31 -0.18 15.54 13.21
N PHE A 32 -1.29 15.89 12.56
CA PHE A 32 -1.51 15.51 11.16
C PHE A 32 -0.59 16.25 10.17
N ALA A 33 -0.17 17.47 10.49
CA ALA A 33 0.85 18.19 9.72
C ALA A 33 2.22 17.49 9.82
N SER A 34 2.59 16.96 10.99
CA SER A 34 3.83 16.18 11.14
C SER A 34 3.77 14.88 10.33
N PHE A 35 2.64 14.17 10.32
CA PHE A 35 2.44 12.99 9.46
C PHE A 35 2.58 13.31 7.98
N TYR A 36 2.07 14.47 7.54
CA TYR A 36 2.25 14.93 6.17
C TYR A 36 3.74 15.13 5.84
N LEU A 37 4.49 15.82 6.70
CA LEU A 37 5.92 16.05 6.50
C LEU A 37 6.70 14.74 6.47
N ILE A 38 6.41 13.80 7.38
CA ILE A 38 7.03 12.47 7.40
C ILE A 38 6.74 11.73 6.09
N THR A 39 5.47 11.76 5.63
CA THR A 39 5.09 11.12 4.37
C THR A 39 5.86 11.69 3.19
N LEU A 40 5.99 13.02 3.12
CA LEU A 40 6.74 13.71 2.08
C LEU A 40 8.23 13.29 2.09
N LEU A 41 8.85 13.25 3.27
CA LEU A 41 10.23 12.80 3.44
C LEU A 41 10.43 11.34 3.00
N LEU A 42 9.50 10.45 3.36
CA LEU A 42 9.54 9.04 2.94
C LEU A 42 9.44 8.90 1.42
N VAL A 43 8.58 9.69 0.78
CA VAL A 43 8.44 9.71 -0.68
C VAL A 43 9.73 10.23 -1.34
N PHE A 44 10.32 11.30 -0.80
CA PHE A 44 11.59 11.83 -1.30
C PHE A 44 12.74 10.82 -1.19
N ARG A 45 12.82 10.11 -0.06
CA ARG A 45 13.80 9.03 0.12
C ARG A 45 13.65 7.93 -0.92
N ILE A 46 12.42 7.50 -1.24
CA ILE A 46 12.16 6.49 -2.29
C ILE A 46 12.68 6.97 -3.65
N TYR A 47 12.36 8.20 -4.04
CA TYR A 47 12.80 8.76 -5.32
C TYR A 47 14.33 8.90 -5.38
N HIS A 48 14.95 9.40 -4.31
CA HIS A 48 16.40 9.51 -4.20
C HIS A 48 17.09 8.14 -4.34
N ARG A 49 16.56 7.10 -3.68
CA ARG A 49 17.07 5.73 -3.79
C ARG A 49 16.89 5.14 -5.18
N THR A 50 15.78 5.45 -5.84
CA THR A 50 15.44 4.91 -7.16
C THR A 50 16.27 5.56 -8.28
N LYS A 51 16.82 6.78 -8.08
CA LYS A 51 17.67 7.54 -9.04
C LYS A 51 17.09 7.71 -10.46
N LYS A 52 15.81 7.40 -10.68
CA LYS A 52 15.16 7.47 -12.00
C LYS A 52 14.47 8.81 -12.28
N VAL A 53 14.39 9.69 -11.29
CA VAL A 53 13.58 10.91 -11.37
C VAL A 53 14.46 12.14 -11.15
N PRO A 54 14.43 13.13 -12.05
CA PRO A 54 15.18 14.37 -11.89
C PRO A 54 14.72 15.20 -10.69
N PRO A 55 15.62 15.98 -10.05
CA PRO A 55 15.31 16.73 -8.83
C PRO A 55 14.16 17.75 -8.95
N TYR A 56 13.88 18.26 -10.15
CA TYR A 56 12.80 19.23 -10.36
C TYR A 56 11.41 18.64 -10.09
N VAL A 57 11.22 17.32 -10.17
CA VAL A 57 9.94 16.68 -9.86
C VAL A 57 9.57 16.81 -8.39
N PHE A 58 10.56 16.95 -7.49
CA PHE A 58 10.30 17.18 -6.06
C PHE A 58 9.58 18.50 -5.81
N PHE A 59 9.94 19.54 -6.55
CA PHE A 59 9.30 20.85 -6.46
C PHE A 59 7.83 20.77 -6.88
N PHE A 60 7.54 20.10 -8.00
CA PHE A 60 6.15 19.89 -8.44
C PHE A 60 5.35 19.02 -7.48
N VAL A 61 5.95 18.00 -6.85
CA VAL A 61 5.26 17.18 -5.84
C VAL A 61 4.91 18.01 -4.60
N CYS A 62 5.79 18.90 -4.14
CA CYS A 62 5.48 19.83 -3.05
C CYS A 62 4.35 20.82 -3.42
N CYS A 63 4.46 21.45 -4.59
CA CYS A 63 3.58 22.55 -4.99
C CYS A 63 2.22 22.08 -5.54
N ALA A 64 2.14 20.93 -6.20
CA ALA A 64 0.88 20.41 -6.75
C ALA A 64 -0.01 19.71 -5.70
N SER A 65 0.50 19.56 -4.46
CA SER A 65 -0.14 18.77 -3.41
C SER A 65 -1.15 19.55 -2.55
N TYR A 66 -1.66 20.73 -2.99
CA TYR A 66 -2.63 21.51 -2.22
C TYR A 66 -3.85 20.70 -1.74
N ARG A 67 -4.37 19.81 -2.59
CA ARG A 67 -5.48 18.92 -2.22
C ARG A 67 -5.07 17.91 -1.15
N ILE A 68 -3.86 17.37 -1.22
CA ILE A 68 -3.32 16.40 -0.25
C ILE A 68 -3.05 17.10 1.08
N HIS A 69 -2.45 18.28 1.05
CA HIS A 69 -2.19 19.10 2.24
C HIS A 69 -3.50 19.42 2.97
N SER A 70 -4.54 19.84 2.23
CA SER A 70 -5.88 20.06 2.77
C SER A 70 -6.49 18.78 3.37
N ILE A 71 -6.33 17.63 2.72
CA ILE A 71 -6.85 16.35 3.24
C ILE A 71 -6.13 15.92 4.53
N PHE A 72 -4.81 16.06 4.59
CA PHE A 72 -4.02 15.73 5.79
C PHE A 72 -4.39 16.66 6.94
N VAL A 73 -4.33 17.98 6.75
CA VAL A 73 -4.42 18.96 7.84
C VAL A 73 -5.86 19.26 8.26
N LEU A 74 -6.81 19.34 7.31
CA LEU A 74 -8.17 19.82 7.62
C LEU A 74 -9.19 18.70 7.85
N ARG A 75 -8.97 17.51 7.29
CA ARG A 75 -9.95 16.40 7.37
C ARG A 75 -9.59 15.31 8.36
N LEU A 76 -8.33 15.26 8.82
CA LEU A 76 -7.81 14.31 9.80
C LEU A 76 -8.25 12.84 9.51
N PHE A 77 -8.19 12.45 8.23
CA PHE A 77 -8.62 11.13 7.80
C PHE A 77 -7.59 10.04 8.12
N ASN A 78 -8.06 8.79 8.17
CA ASN A 78 -7.17 7.63 8.32
C ASN A 78 -6.34 7.29 7.09
N ASP A 79 -6.71 7.79 5.90
CA ASP A 79 -5.96 7.62 4.64
C ASP A 79 -4.49 8.07 4.76
N PRO A 80 -4.20 9.33 5.17
CA PRO A 80 -2.87 9.81 5.54
C PRO A 80 -1.98 8.82 6.29
N VAL A 81 -2.50 8.29 7.39
CA VAL A 81 -1.74 7.45 8.32
C VAL A 81 -1.44 6.10 7.67
N ALA A 82 -2.44 5.51 7.00
CA ALA A 82 -2.25 4.26 6.28
C ALA A 82 -1.21 4.39 5.16
N MET A 83 -1.23 5.49 4.41
CA MET A 83 -0.26 5.75 3.34
C MET A 83 1.14 6.04 3.89
N MET A 84 1.26 6.76 5.00
CA MET A 84 2.53 6.99 5.68
C MET A 84 3.20 5.67 6.09
N LEU A 85 2.43 4.75 6.71
CA LEU A 85 2.92 3.42 7.08
C LEU A 85 3.31 2.60 5.85
N LEU A 86 2.53 2.68 4.77
CA LEU A 86 2.85 2.01 3.50
C LEU A 86 4.17 2.52 2.90
N PHE A 87 4.37 3.84 2.81
CA PHE A 87 5.63 4.39 2.30
C PHE A 87 6.82 4.08 3.22
N GLY A 88 6.59 4.00 4.54
CA GLY A 88 7.57 3.50 5.49
C GLY A 88 7.96 2.06 5.19
N ALA A 89 6.98 1.19 4.93
CA ALA A 89 7.22 -0.20 4.58
C ALA A 89 8.03 -0.35 3.29
N VAL A 90 7.72 0.46 2.27
CA VAL A 90 8.48 0.50 1.01
C VAL A 90 9.93 0.94 1.26
N ASN A 91 10.16 1.97 2.08
CA ASN A 91 11.53 2.40 2.41
C ASN A 91 12.33 1.29 3.12
N LEU A 92 11.72 0.60 4.08
CA LEU A 92 12.39 -0.52 4.77
C LEU A 92 12.72 -1.67 3.82
N ILE A 93 11.83 -1.97 2.87
CA ILE A 93 12.08 -2.95 1.81
C ILE A 93 13.25 -2.51 0.91
N LEU A 94 13.32 -1.24 0.53
CA LEU A 94 14.43 -0.68 -0.25
C LEU A 94 15.78 -0.71 0.48
N ASP A 95 15.75 -0.73 1.82
CA ASP A 95 16.94 -0.87 2.67
C ASP A 95 17.19 -2.33 3.09
N ALA A 96 16.56 -3.30 2.41
CA ALA A 96 16.68 -4.74 2.66
C ALA A 96 16.22 -5.22 4.07
N HIS A 97 15.44 -4.40 4.78
CA HIS A 97 14.82 -4.76 6.07
C HIS A 97 13.43 -5.38 5.85
N TRP A 98 13.40 -6.56 5.22
CA TRP A 98 12.18 -7.20 4.73
C TRP A 98 11.15 -7.55 5.80
N THR A 99 11.59 -8.10 6.94
CA THR A 99 10.70 -8.50 8.04
C THR A 99 9.98 -7.30 8.64
N LEU A 100 10.72 -6.20 8.88
CA LEU A 100 10.16 -4.95 9.38
C LEU A 100 9.24 -4.29 8.35
N GLY A 101 9.62 -4.31 7.06
CA GLY A 101 8.76 -3.84 5.98
C GLY A 101 7.43 -4.59 5.90
N CYS A 102 7.45 -5.93 6.02
CA CYS A 102 6.24 -6.75 6.05
C CYS A 102 5.39 -6.48 7.29
N ALA A 103 6.01 -6.34 8.47
CA ALA A 103 5.31 -5.99 9.70
C ALA A 103 4.62 -4.62 9.59
N LEU A 104 5.34 -3.61 9.10
CA LEU A 104 4.81 -2.26 8.92
C LEU A 104 3.72 -2.19 7.84
N TYR A 105 3.85 -2.98 6.76
CA TYR A 105 2.80 -3.16 5.76
C TYR A 105 1.53 -3.76 6.38
N SER A 106 1.67 -4.78 7.24
CA SER A 106 0.53 -5.35 7.96
C SER A 106 -0.15 -4.29 8.84
N LEU A 107 0.62 -3.46 9.55
CA LEU A 107 0.05 -2.32 10.31
C LEU A 107 -0.70 -1.33 9.40
N ALA A 108 -0.21 -1.05 8.20
CA ALA A 108 -0.92 -0.18 7.25
C ALA A 108 -2.28 -0.77 6.83
N VAL A 109 -2.35 -2.08 6.57
CA VAL A 109 -3.59 -2.78 6.22
C VAL A 109 -4.60 -2.76 7.37
N SER A 110 -4.14 -2.84 8.63
CA SER A 110 -5.04 -2.80 9.79
C SER A 110 -5.60 -1.40 10.09
N VAL A 111 -4.99 -0.33 9.57
CA VAL A 111 -5.53 1.02 9.61
C VAL A 111 -6.55 1.24 8.49
N LYS A 112 -6.26 0.77 7.28
CA LYS A 112 -7.16 0.90 6.13
C LYS A 112 -7.07 -0.23 5.13
N MET A 113 -8.23 -0.82 4.83
CA MET A 113 -8.37 -1.92 3.85
C MET A 113 -7.82 -1.58 2.47
N ASN A 114 -7.91 -0.33 2.01
CA ASN A 114 -7.45 0.08 0.67
C ASN A 114 -5.97 -0.28 0.41
N VAL A 115 -5.15 -0.37 1.47
CA VAL A 115 -3.74 -0.76 1.35
C VAL A 115 -3.58 -2.21 0.90
N MET A 116 -4.58 -3.07 1.07
CA MET A 116 -4.59 -4.45 0.58
C MET A 116 -4.39 -4.54 -0.94
N LEU A 117 -4.76 -3.50 -1.70
CA LEU A 117 -4.53 -3.45 -3.15
C LEU A 117 -3.04 -3.51 -3.54
N PHE A 118 -2.13 -3.19 -2.61
CA PHE A 118 -0.68 -3.30 -2.82
C PHE A 118 -0.14 -4.72 -2.52
N ALA A 119 -0.95 -5.63 -1.96
CA ALA A 119 -0.54 -6.97 -1.56
C ALA A 119 0.00 -7.82 -2.73
N PRO A 120 -0.61 -7.82 -3.93
CA PRO A 120 -0.07 -8.57 -5.07
C PRO A 120 1.32 -8.09 -5.48
N GLY A 121 1.57 -6.78 -5.40
CA GLY A 121 2.89 -6.19 -5.68
C GLY A 121 3.94 -6.61 -4.65
N LEU A 122 3.59 -6.57 -3.36
CA LEU A 122 4.48 -7.01 -2.28
C LEU A 122 4.80 -8.51 -2.40
N LEU A 123 3.78 -9.34 -2.65
CA LEU A 123 3.95 -10.79 -2.84
C LEU A 123 4.89 -11.09 -4.02
N PHE A 124 4.71 -10.37 -5.13
CA PHE A 124 5.57 -10.52 -6.30
C PHE A 124 7.04 -10.21 -5.98
N ILE A 125 7.31 -9.14 -5.23
CA ILE A 125 8.67 -8.76 -4.82
C ILE A 125 9.26 -9.82 -3.87
N LEU A 126 8.49 -10.28 -2.87
CA LEU A 126 8.96 -11.30 -1.93
C LEU A 126 9.31 -12.61 -2.63
N LEU A 127 8.45 -13.09 -3.53
CA LEU A 127 8.73 -14.30 -4.33
C LEU A 127 9.94 -14.10 -5.26
N SER A 128 10.09 -12.91 -5.82
CA SER A 128 11.22 -12.57 -6.69
C SER A 128 12.55 -12.58 -5.94
N GLU A 129 12.59 -12.11 -4.70
CA GLU A 129 13.83 -12.04 -3.91
C GLU A 129 14.14 -13.33 -3.14
N PHE A 130 13.12 -14.01 -2.60
CA PHE A 130 13.30 -15.09 -1.64
C PHE A 130 12.80 -16.47 -2.08
N GLY A 131 11.99 -16.54 -3.14
CA GLY A 131 11.27 -17.77 -3.50
C GLY A 131 10.14 -18.12 -2.50
N LEU A 132 9.46 -19.25 -2.69
CA LEU A 132 8.27 -19.59 -1.91
C LEU A 132 8.59 -19.90 -0.44
N MET A 133 9.59 -20.74 -0.18
CA MET A 133 9.88 -21.26 1.16
C MET A 133 10.22 -20.16 2.16
N LYS A 134 11.03 -19.19 1.73
CA LYS A 134 11.41 -18.05 2.57
C LYS A 134 10.36 -16.94 2.57
N THR A 135 9.39 -16.91 1.66
CA THR A 135 8.29 -15.94 1.65
C THR A 135 7.21 -16.29 2.67
N LEU A 136 6.92 -17.59 2.83
CA LEU A 136 5.91 -18.09 3.76
C LEU A 136 6.04 -17.52 5.20
N PRO A 137 7.22 -17.53 5.86
CA PRO A 137 7.35 -16.99 7.21
C PRO A 137 7.09 -15.47 7.31
N LYS A 138 7.31 -14.70 6.23
CA LYS A 138 6.97 -13.26 6.23
C LYS A 138 5.47 -13.04 6.10
N LEU A 139 4.79 -13.87 5.30
CA LEU A 139 3.35 -13.84 5.17
C LEU A 139 2.65 -14.28 6.45
N THR A 140 3.15 -15.33 7.12
CA THR A 140 2.62 -15.75 8.42
C THR A 140 2.81 -14.67 9.47
N LEU A 141 3.96 -13.97 9.50
CA LEU A 141 4.15 -12.80 10.37
C LEU A 141 3.09 -11.72 10.12
N CYS A 142 2.79 -11.40 8.85
CA CYS A 142 1.74 -10.44 8.53
C CYS A 142 0.38 -10.89 9.07
N ALA A 143 0.04 -12.17 8.89
CA ALA A 143 -1.22 -12.75 9.38
C ALA A 143 -1.30 -12.75 10.90
N ILE A 144 -0.21 -13.07 11.61
CA ILE A 144 -0.15 -13.03 13.08
C ILE A 144 -0.43 -11.61 13.58
N ILE A 145 0.19 -10.58 12.97
CA ILE A 145 -0.06 -9.18 13.36
C ILE A 145 -1.54 -8.81 13.16
N GLN A 146 -2.16 -9.21 12.05
CA GLN A 146 -3.59 -8.97 11.82
C GLN A 146 -4.46 -9.67 12.88
N LEU A 147 -4.13 -10.92 13.19
CA LEU A 147 -4.88 -11.71 14.16
C LEU A 147 -4.74 -11.14 15.57
N MET A 148 -3.53 -10.74 15.99
CA MET A 148 -3.28 -10.11 17.29
C MET A 148 -4.06 -8.80 17.44
N LEU A 149 -4.03 -7.93 16.43
CA LEU A 149 -4.79 -6.68 16.45
C LEU A 149 -6.30 -6.93 16.41
N GLY A 150 -6.75 -7.93 15.66
CA GLY A 150 -8.16 -8.29 15.55
C GLY A 150 -8.71 -9.11 16.72
N LEU A 151 -7.84 -9.70 17.55
CA LEU A 151 -8.21 -10.70 18.57
C LEU A 151 -9.35 -10.26 19.48
N PRO A 152 -9.35 -9.08 20.12
CA PRO A 152 -10.45 -8.70 21.01
C PRO A 152 -11.79 -8.56 20.27
N PHE A 153 -11.76 -8.18 19.00
CA PHE A 153 -12.96 -8.08 18.18
C PHE A 153 -13.42 -9.46 17.67
N LEU A 154 -12.47 -10.35 17.36
CA LEU A 154 -12.73 -11.72 16.94
C LEU A 154 -13.33 -12.58 18.07
N LEU A 155 -12.91 -12.36 19.32
CA LEU A 155 -13.46 -13.08 20.48
C LEU A 155 -14.92 -12.71 20.77
N VAL A 156 -15.31 -11.46 20.49
CA VAL A 156 -16.68 -10.98 20.74
C VAL A 156 -17.61 -11.33 19.57
N ASN A 157 -17.20 -11.04 18.32
CA ASN A 157 -18.00 -11.35 17.15
C ASN A 157 -17.13 -11.53 15.88
N PRO A 158 -16.70 -12.76 15.58
CA PRO A 158 -15.77 -13.01 14.48
C PRO A 158 -16.38 -12.73 13.10
N VAL A 159 -17.63 -13.13 12.89
CA VAL A 159 -18.34 -12.94 11.62
C VAL A 159 -18.64 -11.45 11.37
N GLY A 160 -19.06 -10.74 12.43
CA GLY A 160 -19.29 -9.30 12.39
C GLY A 160 -18.01 -8.51 12.13
N TYR A 161 -16.91 -8.88 12.77
CA TYR A 161 -15.61 -8.23 12.55
C TYR A 161 -15.13 -8.45 11.11
N MET A 162 -15.10 -9.68 10.61
CA MET A 162 -14.60 -9.97 9.27
C MET A 162 -15.41 -9.27 8.18
N SER A 163 -16.74 -9.32 8.26
CA SER A 163 -17.64 -8.68 7.29
C SER A 163 -17.59 -7.15 7.30
N ARG A 164 -17.29 -6.53 8.45
CA ARG A 164 -17.24 -5.07 8.59
C ARG A 164 -15.85 -4.48 8.42
N ALA A 165 -14.80 -5.20 8.81
CA ALA A 165 -13.41 -4.81 8.62
C ALA A 165 -13.01 -4.91 7.14
N PHE A 166 -13.48 -5.96 6.46
CA PHE A 166 -13.26 -6.19 5.02
C PHE A 166 -14.58 -6.13 4.24
N ASP A 167 -15.19 -4.95 4.22
CA ASP A 167 -16.46 -4.70 3.52
C ASP A 167 -16.27 -4.65 1.99
N LEU A 168 -16.07 -5.83 1.38
CA LEU A 168 -15.90 -6.02 -0.07
C LEU A 168 -17.20 -5.74 -0.85
N GLY A 169 -18.35 -5.70 -0.16
CA GLY A 169 -19.65 -5.37 -0.75
C GLY A 169 -19.92 -3.87 -0.85
N ARG A 170 -19.00 -3.02 -0.37
CA ARG A 170 -19.18 -1.57 -0.42
C ARG A 170 -19.18 -1.07 -1.86
N GLN A 171 -20.30 -0.50 -2.28
CA GLN A 171 -20.43 0.15 -3.57
C GLN A 171 -20.00 1.62 -3.49
N PHE A 172 -19.38 2.11 -4.55
CA PHE A 172 -19.13 3.54 -4.71
C PHE A 172 -20.47 4.24 -4.99
N LEU A 173 -20.70 5.38 -4.35
CA LEU A 173 -21.91 6.17 -4.61
C LEU A 173 -21.65 7.08 -5.81
N PHE A 174 -22.55 7.08 -6.79
CA PHE A 174 -22.42 7.87 -8.01
C PHE A 174 -22.16 9.36 -7.74
N LYS A 175 -22.79 9.92 -6.70
CA LYS A 175 -22.60 11.32 -6.27
C LYS A 175 -21.16 11.72 -5.94
N TRP A 176 -20.31 10.78 -5.54
CA TRP A 176 -18.92 11.04 -5.16
C TRP A 176 -17.93 10.75 -6.30
N THR A 177 -18.42 10.33 -7.47
CA THR A 177 -17.58 10.01 -8.61
C THR A 177 -17.19 11.28 -9.35
N VAL A 178 -15.89 11.55 -9.42
CA VAL A 178 -15.36 12.67 -10.23
C VAL A 178 -15.00 12.15 -11.61
N ASN A 179 -14.24 11.04 -11.67
CA ASN A 179 -13.73 10.50 -12.94
C ASN A 179 -14.81 9.81 -13.79
N TRP A 180 -15.90 9.32 -13.19
CA TRP A 180 -16.95 8.55 -13.85
C TRP A 180 -18.25 9.36 -14.02
N ARG A 181 -18.19 10.68 -13.86
CA ARG A 181 -19.38 11.55 -13.91
C ARG A 181 -20.04 11.58 -15.29
N PHE A 182 -19.30 11.20 -16.34
CA PHE A 182 -19.80 11.08 -17.70
C PHE A 182 -20.69 9.84 -17.90
N LEU A 183 -20.63 8.86 -17.00
CA LEU A 183 -21.38 7.62 -17.09
C LEU A 183 -22.78 7.81 -16.46
N PRO A 184 -23.86 7.24 -17.03
CA PRO A 184 -25.16 7.20 -16.36
C PRO A 184 -25.08 6.46 -15.02
N GLU A 185 -25.91 6.88 -14.06
CA GLU A 185 -25.94 6.30 -12.70
C GLU A 185 -26.26 4.80 -12.72
N ASP A 186 -27.18 4.37 -13.60
CA ASP A 186 -27.58 2.96 -13.73
C ASP A 186 -26.42 2.07 -14.16
N ILE A 187 -25.56 2.57 -15.05
CA ILE A 187 -24.37 1.85 -15.51
C ILE A 187 -23.31 1.86 -14.41
N PHE A 188 -23.13 2.98 -13.71
CA PHE A 188 -22.14 3.10 -12.65
C PHE A 188 -22.44 2.18 -11.46
N LEU A 189 -23.72 2.06 -11.07
CA LEU A 189 -24.14 1.20 -9.96
C LEU A 189 -24.26 -0.29 -10.35
N SER A 190 -24.17 -0.60 -11.65
CA SER A 190 -24.27 -1.96 -12.16
C SER A 190 -23.16 -2.86 -11.61
N ARG A 191 -23.53 -4.06 -11.16
CA ARG A 191 -22.58 -5.09 -10.72
C ARG A 191 -21.63 -5.52 -11.84
N TYR A 192 -22.12 -5.54 -13.08
CA TYR A 192 -21.31 -5.88 -14.25
C TYR A 192 -20.19 -4.86 -14.49
N PHE A 193 -20.47 -3.57 -14.30
CA PHE A 193 -19.47 -2.52 -14.45
C PHE A 193 -18.37 -2.63 -13.38
N HIS A 194 -18.74 -2.86 -12.12
CA HIS A 194 -17.76 -3.08 -11.04
C HIS A 194 -16.90 -4.33 -11.28
N LEU A 195 -17.48 -5.44 -11.74
CA LEU A 195 -16.75 -6.66 -12.08
C LEU A 195 -15.82 -6.45 -13.29
N ALA A 196 -16.27 -5.73 -14.31
CA ALA A 196 -15.46 -5.38 -15.47
C ALA A 196 -14.24 -4.56 -15.04
N LEU A 197 -14.43 -3.56 -14.16
CA LEU A 197 -13.34 -2.73 -13.64
C LEU A 197 -12.32 -3.56 -12.84
N LEU A 198 -12.80 -4.48 -12.00
CA LEU A 198 -11.94 -5.41 -11.26
C LEU A 198 -11.16 -6.34 -12.21
N SER A 199 -11.83 -6.91 -13.22
CA SER A 199 -11.17 -7.77 -14.20
C SER A 199 -10.13 -7.04 -15.03
N ALA A 200 -10.39 -5.78 -15.41
CA ALA A 200 -9.45 -4.95 -16.14
C ALA A 200 -8.21 -4.67 -15.28
N HIS A 201 -8.41 -4.36 -14.00
CA HIS A 201 -7.31 -4.16 -13.05
C HIS A 201 -6.43 -5.42 -12.88
N LEU A 202 -7.05 -6.58 -12.62
CA LEU A 202 -6.34 -7.85 -12.47
C LEU A 202 -5.60 -8.24 -13.75
N THR A 203 -6.25 -8.09 -14.92
CA THR A 203 -5.64 -8.37 -16.22
C THR A 203 -4.42 -7.48 -16.44
N THR A 204 -4.53 -6.19 -16.11
CA THR A 204 -3.40 -5.25 -16.22
C THR A 204 -2.25 -5.70 -15.32
N LEU A 205 -2.50 -6.02 -14.04
CA LEU A 205 -1.47 -6.51 -13.13
C LEU A 205 -0.79 -7.78 -13.66
N ILE A 206 -1.56 -8.74 -14.19
CA ILE A 206 -1.03 -9.98 -14.77
C ILE A 206 -0.19 -9.67 -16.02
N CYS A 207 -0.66 -8.80 -16.91
CA CYS A 207 0.12 -8.38 -18.08
C CYS A 207 1.45 -7.73 -17.70
N PHE A 208 1.46 -6.85 -16.69
CA PHE A 208 2.69 -6.25 -16.17
C PHE A 208 3.61 -7.29 -15.54
N ALA A 209 3.07 -8.21 -14.73
CA ALA A 209 3.81 -9.31 -14.13
C ALA A 209 4.48 -10.21 -15.18
N LEU A 210 3.77 -10.53 -16.26
CA LEU A 210 4.27 -11.44 -17.31
C LEU A 210 5.20 -10.76 -18.33
N ARG A 211 4.97 -9.49 -18.66
CA ARG A 211 5.70 -8.79 -19.75
C ARG A 211 6.79 -7.84 -19.26
N LYS A 212 6.55 -7.09 -18.18
CA LYS A 212 7.44 -6.00 -17.72
C LYS A 212 8.26 -6.36 -16.49
N TRP A 213 7.67 -7.08 -15.54
CA TRP A 213 8.35 -7.46 -14.30
C TRP A 213 9.01 -8.85 -14.35
N LYS A 214 8.68 -9.65 -15.36
CA LYS A 214 9.35 -10.92 -15.62
C LYS A 214 10.80 -10.66 -16.05
N ARG A 215 11.75 -11.27 -15.33
CA ARG A 215 13.15 -11.29 -15.75
C ARG A 215 13.24 -11.99 -17.11
N SER A 216 13.92 -11.37 -18.07
CA SER A 216 14.05 -11.91 -19.43
C SER A 216 14.55 -13.36 -19.38
N GLY A 217 13.72 -14.31 -19.84
CA GLY A 217 14.07 -15.73 -19.98
C GLY A 217 13.58 -16.73 -18.93
N SER A 218 12.93 -16.34 -17.83
CA SER A 218 12.50 -17.30 -16.77
C SER A 218 10.99 -17.54 -16.75
N SER A 219 10.51 -18.80 -16.85
CA SER A 219 9.07 -19.15 -16.70
C SER A 219 8.46 -18.61 -15.40
N ALA A 220 7.14 -18.35 -15.34
CA ALA A 220 6.47 -17.89 -14.12
C ALA A 220 6.70 -18.85 -12.94
N TRP A 221 6.80 -20.15 -13.23
CA TRP A 221 7.15 -21.20 -12.28
C TRP A 221 8.56 -21.10 -11.72
N ALA A 222 9.48 -20.42 -12.41
CA ALA A 222 10.83 -20.18 -11.91
C ALA A 222 10.87 -19.12 -10.79
N LEU A 223 9.83 -18.28 -10.65
CA LEU A 223 9.68 -17.36 -9.51
C LEU A 223 9.33 -18.10 -8.20
N LEU A 224 8.74 -19.30 -8.31
CA LEU A 224 8.43 -20.14 -7.15
C LEU A 224 9.67 -20.90 -6.65
N LYS A 225 10.61 -21.20 -7.56
CA LYS A 225 11.88 -21.85 -7.24
C LYS A 225 12.81 -20.92 -6.46
N ASP A 226 13.65 -21.54 -5.64
CA ASP A 226 14.61 -20.83 -4.80
C ASP A 226 15.56 -19.96 -5.64
N PRO A 227 15.92 -18.75 -5.17
CA PRO A 227 16.81 -17.85 -5.90
C PRO A 227 18.16 -18.48 -6.29
N SER A 228 18.66 -19.42 -5.48
CA SER A 228 19.90 -20.17 -5.72
C SER A 228 19.83 -21.13 -6.90
N GLU A 229 18.63 -21.58 -7.28
CA GLU A 229 18.42 -22.48 -8.43
C GLU A 229 18.14 -21.71 -9.73
N ARG A 230 18.08 -20.37 -9.66
CA ARG A 230 17.83 -19.53 -10.83
C ARG A 230 19.13 -19.33 -11.59
N LYS A 231 19.10 -19.56 -12.91
CA LYS A 231 20.26 -19.29 -13.79
C LYS A 231 20.76 -17.86 -13.52
N PRO A 232 22.09 -17.68 -13.31
CA PRO A 232 22.64 -16.36 -13.06
C PRO A 232 22.39 -15.44 -14.25
N ILE A 233 22.35 -14.14 -13.95
CA ILE A 233 22.19 -13.08 -14.93
C ILE A 233 23.39 -13.14 -15.87
N MET A 234 23.23 -13.62 -17.10
CA MET A 234 24.09 -13.11 -18.17
C MET A 234 23.61 -11.69 -18.42
N HIS A 235 24.25 -10.71 -17.78
CA HIS A 235 24.23 -9.37 -18.31
C HIS A 235 24.79 -9.51 -19.73
N LYS A 236 23.93 -9.40 -20.75
CA LYS A 236 24.43 -9.00 -22.07
C LYS A 236 25.03 -7.62 -21.80
N LEU A 237 26.36 -7.56 -21.68
CA LEU A 237 27.07 -6.30 -21.82
C LEU A 237 26.69 -5.79 -23.21
N THR A 238 25.76 -4.84 -23.26
CA THR A 238 25.58 -4.02 -24.44
C THR A 238 26.87 -3.22 -24.62
N ALA A 239 27.40 -3.22 -25.85
CA ALA A 239 28.71 -2.68 -26.21
C ALA A 239 28.90 -1.17 -25.92
N ASP A 240 27.85 -0.49 -25.44
CA ASP A 240 27.84 0.94 -25.12
C ASP A 240 28.71 1.32 -23.90
N HIS A 241 29.26 0.34 -23.17
CA HIS A 241 30.21 0.58 -22.07
C HIS A 241 31.69 0.46 -22.47
N ILE A 242 32.02 0.27 -23.76
CA ILE A 242 33.41 0.12 -24.22
C ILE A 242 34.05 1.46 -24.65
N PHE A 243 33.28 2.52 -24.86
CA PHE A 243 33.81 3.84 -25.27
C PHE A 243 33.66 4.88 -24.16
N LEU A 244 34.52 4.81 -23.14
CA LEU A 244 34.87 5.93 -22.27
C LEU A 244 36.21 5.58 -21.60
N PHE A 245 37.29 5.77 -22.37
CA PHE A 245 38.64 6.04 -21.88
C PHE A 245 38.90 7.54 -22.01
#